data_AF-A0A662Y9R1-F1
#
_entry.id   AF-A0A662Y9R1-F1
#
_cell.length_a   1.000
_cell.length_b   1.000
_cell.length_c   1.000
_cell.angle_alpha   90.00
_cell.angle_beta   90.00
_cell.angle_gamma   90.00
#
_symmetry.space_group_name_H-M   'P 1'
#
loop_
_entity.id
_entity.type
_entity.pdbx_description
1 polymer ?
#
loop_
_entity_poly.entity_id
_entity_poly.type
_entity_poly.pdbx_seq_one_letter_code
_entity_poly.pdbx_strand_id
1 'polypeptide(L)'
;AKGEFMSLISRRDLVKNRDFPHASKDANKQLLVGAAIGTRPNDRDRCTELVKAGVNLIVIDSSQGDSTYQVDLIKWAKSTYPHIDIIGGNVVTRMQCKRLIDAGADGLKVGMGVGSICTTQEVCAVGRAQASAVFNTARYARQFGVPVIADGGIASSGHIVKALSVGASAVMCGSLFAGTEEAPGQYFFQDGVRLKKYRGMGSIEAMTQGSSKRYFAHAASVKVAQGVSGAVVDKGSLKKYIPYLQQGIKHGLQDLGQRGLSDVHTALENGNLRFEIRTPAAQREGNVHSLYTYEKRLY
;
A
#
# COMPACT_ATOMS: atom_id res chain seq x y z
N ALA A 1 4.50 33.87 35.55
CA ALA A 1 3.75 32.70 35.06
C ALA A 1 2.82 32.20 36.17
N LYS A 2 1.55 31.88 35.89
CA LYS A 2 0.50 31.57 36.89
C LYS A 2 0.58 30.18 37.53
N GLY A 3 1.61 29.37 37.23
CA GLY A 3 1.73 28.00 37.74
C GLY A 3 0.77 26.98 37.10
N GLU A 4 0.19 27.32 35.94
CA GLU A 4 -0.76 26.47 35.22
C GLU A 4 -0.04 25.36 34.43
N PHE A 5 -0.64 24.16 34.39
CA PHE A 5 -0.10 23.03 33.62
C PHE A 5 -0.36 23.23 32.12
N MET A 6 0.70 23.22 31.32
CA MET A 6 0.63 23.48 29.87
C MET A 6 0.96 22.26 29.01
N SER A 7 2.02 21.51 29.37
CA SER A 7 2.50 20.36 28.60
C SER A 7 3.36 19.44 29.45
N LEU A 8 3.60 18.23 28.96
CA LEU A 8 4.47 17.24 29.57
C LEU A 8 5.42 16.69 28.51
N ILE A 9 6.69 16.53 28.88
CA ILE A 9 7.70 15.86 28.06
C ILE A 9 8.18 14.63 28.81
N SER A 10 8.27 13.48 28.13
CA SER A 10 8.82 12.26 28.73
C SER A 10 10.26 12.02 28.29
N ARG A 11 11.10 11.55 29.21
CA ARG A 11 12.42 10.99 28.85
C ARG A 11 12.31 9.87 27.81
N ARG A 12 11.18 9.14 27.80
CA ARG A 12 10.92 8.07 26.81
C ARG A 12 10.87 8.60 25.38
N ASP A 13 10.42 9.83 25.17
CA ASP A 13 10.33 10.42 23.83
C ASP A 13 11.73 10.67 23.25
N LEU A 14 12.66 11.14 24.09
CA LEU A 14 14.07 11.33 23.73
C LEU A 14 14.75 9.99 23.40
N VAL A 15 14.50 8.96 24.22
CA VAL A 15 15.05 7.61 24.00
C VAL A 15 14.53 7.02 22.69
N LYS A 16 13.21 7.11 22.41
CA LYS A 16 12.63 6.66 21.14
C LYS A 16 13.23 7.39 19.93
N ASN A 17 13.45 8.70 20.05
CA ASN A 17 14.04 9.48 18.96
C ASN A 17 15.48 9.04 18.65
N ARG A 18 16.26 8.68 19.68
CA ARG A 18 17.60 8.11 19.53
C ARG A 18 17.57 6.71 18.92
N ASP A 19 16.68 5.86 19.43
CA ASP A 19 16.61 4.45 19.03
C ASP A 19 15.99 4.28 17.61
N PHE A 20 15.16 5.24 17.17
CA PHE A 20 14.52 5.27 15.85
C PHE A 20 14.79 6.59 15.11
N PRO A 21 16.04 6.83 14.64
CA PRO A 21 16.43 8.11 14.05
C PRO A 21 15.71 8.40 12.72
N HIS A 22 15.29 7.36 12.00
CA HIS A 22 14.58 7.46 10.72
C HIS A 22 13.05 7.41 10.87
N ALA A 23 12.50 7.63 12.07
CA ALA A 23 11.06 7.63 12.29
C ALA A 23 10.36 8.73 11.46
N SER A 24 9.33 8.35 10.71
CA SER A 24 8.45 9.29 10.01
C SER A 24 7.60 10.07 11.01
N LYS A 25 7.89 11.36 11.15
CA LYS A 25 7.27 12.25 12.13
C LYS A 25 6.78 13.54 11.48
N ASP A 26 5.76 14.13 12.06
CA ASP A 26 5.32 15.48 11.72
C ASP A 26 6.18 16.57 12.37
N ALA A 27 5.81 17.83 12.15
CA ALA A 27 6.47 19.00 12.73
C ALA A 27 6.43 19.00 14.27
N ASN A 28 5.41 18.39 14.87
CA ASN A 28 5.20 18.27 16.32
C ASN A 28 5.93 17.07 16.94
N LYS A 29 6.76 16.35 16.16
CA LYS A 29 7.48 15.12 16.55
C LYS A 29 6.57 13.93 16.83
N GLN A 30 5.29 13.98 16.44
CA GLN A 30 4.38 12.85 16.52
C GLN A 30 4.59 11.92 15.32
N LEU A 31 4.35 10.62 15.50
CA LEU A 31 4.49 9.65 14.41
C LEU A 31 3.37 9.84 13.38
N LEU A 32 3.74 9.75 12.10
CA LEU A 32 2.74 9.85 11.03
C LEU A 32 1.81 8.62 11.03
N VAL A 33 0.51 8.87 10.84
CA VAL A 33 -0.52 7.84 10.73
C VAL A 33 -1.51 8.16 9.61
N GLY A 34 -1.89 7.13 8.86
CA GLY A 34 -2.94 7.19 7.85
C GLY A 34 -4.10 6.27 8.20
N ALA A 35 -5.30 6.63 7.76
CA ALA A 35 -6.50 5.84 8.00
C ALA A 35 -7.30 5.60 6.73
N ALA A 36 -7.94 4.42 6.63
CA ALA A 36 -8.80 4.08 5.50
C ALA A 36 -10.27 4.40 5.80
N ILE A 37 -10.97 4.96 4.81
CA ILE A 37 -12.42 5.18 4.84
C ILE A 37 -13.07 4.62 3.57
N GLY A 38 -14.38 4.35 3.64
CA GLY A 38 -15.17 3.98 2.47
C GLY A 38 -15.64 5.20 1.67
N THR A 39 -16.67 4.98 0.85
CA THR A 39 -17.28 6.01 -0.02
C THR A 39 -18.75 6.27 0.29
N ARG A 40 -19.26 5.78 1.43
CA ARG A 40 -20.67 5.93 1.81
C ARG A 40 -20.89 7.23 2.59
N PRO A 41 -22.12 7.76 2.67
CA PRO A 41 -22.39 9.02 3.35
C PRO A 41 -21.85 9.07 4.80
N ASN A 42 -21.98 7.96 5.53
CA ASN A 42 -21.48 7.82 6.90
C ASN A 42 -19.94 7.85 7.02
N ASP A 43 -19.21 7.73 5.92
CA ASP A 43 -17.75 7.83 5.92
C ASP A 43 -17.27 9.29 6.05
N ARG A 44 -18.17 10.28 5.86
CA ARG A 44 -17.90 11.69 6.18
C ARG A 44 -17.72 11.88 7.68
N ASP A 45 -18.62 11.34 8.49
CA ASP A 45 -18.53 11.42 9.95
C ASP A 45 -17.25 10.72 10.45
N ARG A 46 -16.93 9.55 9.88
CA ARG A 46 -15.67 8.85 10.15
C ARG A 46 -14.46 9.73 9.80
N CYS A 47 -14.48 10.39 8.64
CA CYS A 47 -13.40 11.30 8.23
C CYS A 47 -13.26 12.45 9.24
N THR A 48 -14.36 13.08 9.65
CA THR A 48 -14.38 14.15 10.64
C THR A 48 -13.75 13.71 11.97
N GLU A 49 -14.13 12.54 12.50
CA GLU A 49 -13.57 12.05 13.76
C GLU A 49 -12.09 11.69 13.65
N LEU A 50 -11.66 11.13 12.51
CA LEU A 50 -10.24 10.83 12.25
C LEU A 50 -9.39 12.11 12.15
N VAL A 51 -9.89 13.15 11.48
CA VAL A 51 -9.21 14.45 11.39
C VAL A 51 -9.13 15.10 12.76
N LYS A 52 -10.20 15.08 13.57
CA LYS A 52 -10.17 15.55 14.97
C LYS A 52 -9.14 14.81 15.82
N ALA A 53 -8.95 13.51 15.56
CA ALA A 53 -7.95 12.69 16.24
C ALA A 53 -6.50 12.95 15.77
N GLY A 54 -6.30 13.79 14.75
CA GLY A 54 -4.96 14.17 14.27
C GLY A 54 -4.35 13.20 13.26
N VAL A 55 -5.17 12.49 12.46
CA VAL A 55 -4.65 11.70 11.34
C VAL A 55 -3.91 12.59 10.33
N ASN A 56 -2.85 12.10 9.71
CA ASN A 56 -2.07 12.88 8.74
C ASN A 56 -2.57 12.73 7.30
N LEU A 57 -3.10 11.55 6.96
CA LEU A 57 -3.66 11.28 5.64
C LEU A 57 -4.86 10.33 5.69
N ILE A 58 -5.75 10.47 4.72
CA ILE A 58 -6.90 9.59 4.53
C ILE A 58 -6.77 8.84 3.21
N VAL A 59 -6.94 7.52 3.25
CA VAL A 59 -7.03 6.67 2.07
C VAL A 59 -8.51 6.35 1.82
N ILE A 60 -9.06 6.80 0.70
CA ILE A 60 -10.41 6.40 0.30
C ILE A 60 -10.31 5.06 -0.42
N ASP A 61 -10.75 3.99 0.26
CA ASP A 61 -10.51 2.61 -0.17
C ASP A 61 -11.74 2.03 -0.90
N SER A 62 -11.62 1.90 -2.23
CA SER A 62 -12.57 1.23 -3.10
C SER A 62 -11.87 0.18 -3.95
N SER A 63 -12.57 -0.89 -4.36
CA SER A 63 -12.04 -1.82 -5.36
C SER A 63 -11.88 -1.16 -6.74
N GLN A 64 -12.77 -0.23 -7.07
CA GLN A 64 -12.76 0.62 -8.26
C GLN A 64 -13.05 2.06 -7.82
N GLY A 65 -12.02 2.91 -7.79
CA GLY A 65 -12.08 4.25 -7.23
C GLY A 65 -12.71 5.31 -8.12
N ASP A 66 -12.75 5.09 -9.43
CA ASP A 66 -13.41 5.97 -10.38
C ASP A 66 -14.93 5.78 -10.34
N SER A 67 -15.53 6.43 -9.34
CA SER A 67 -16.96 6.46 -9.07
C SER A 67 -17.37 7.87 -8.66
N THR A 68 -18.63 8.24 -8.91
CA THR A 68 -19.18 9.53 -8.47
C THR A 68 -19.06 9.69 -6.95
N TYR A 69 -19.36 8.64 -6.19
CA TYR A 69 -19.25 8.65 -4.73
C TYR A 69 -17.86 9.03 -4.21
N GLN A 70 -16.79 8.47 -4.81
CA GLN A 70 -15.43 8.79 -4.38
C GLN A 70 -15.03 10.19 -4.82
N VAL A 71 -15.35 10.58 -6.05
CA VAL A 71 -15.07 11.94 -6.57
C VAL A 71 -15.73 13.00 -5.68
N ASP A 72 -16.99 12.81 -5.32
CA ASP A 72 -17.73 13.74 -4.47
C ASP A 72 -17.18 13.77 -3.05
N LEU A 73 -16.71 12.62 -2.53
CA LEU A 73 -16.09 12.54 -1.21
C LEU A 73 -14.73 13.25 -1.18
N ILE A 74 -13.90 13.11 -2.22
CA ILE A 74 -12.62 13.83 -2.33
C ILE A 74 -12.87 15.33 -2.35
N LYS A 75 -13.78 15.81 -3.21
CA LYS A 75 -14.13 17.24 -3.29
C LYS A 75 -14.62 17.78 -1.95
N TRP A 76 -15.53 17.05 -1.30
CA TRP A 76 -16.02 17.41 0.03
C TRP A 76 -14.88 17.47 1.05
N ALA A 77 -14.02 16.44 1.11
CA ALA A 77 -12.93 16.36 2.07
C ALA A 77 -11.92 17.49 1.88
N LYS A 78 -11.52 17.78 0.63
CA LYS A 78 -10.61 18.90 0.32
C LYS A 78 -11.25 20.27 0.61
N SER A 79 -12.55 20.43 0.42
CA SER A 79 -13.26 21.68 0.77
C SER A 79 -13.40 21.88 2.29
N THR A 80 -13.59 20.79 3.04
CA THR A 80 -13.85 20.83 4.49
C THR A 80 -12.55 20.85 5.30
N TYR A 81 -11.54 20.10 4.84
CA TYR A 81 -10.26 19.89 5.49
C TYR A 81 -9.12 20.12 4.49
N PRO A 82 -8.86 21.36 4.05
CA PRO A 82 -7.90 21.64 2.98
C PRO A 82 -6.46 21.21 3.29
N HIS A 83 -6.13 21.06 4.57
CA HIS A 83 -4.81 20.68 5.07
C HIS A 83 -4.58 19.16 5.15
N ILE A 84 -5.62 18.33 4.99
CA ILE A 84 -5.46 16.88 5.05
C ILE A 84 -5.07 16.33 3.67
N ASP A 85 -4.12 15.41 3.66
CA ASP A 85 -3.74 14.67 2.46
C ASP A 85 -4.77 13.56 2.17
N ILE A 86 -5.28 13.53 0.94
CA ILE A 86 -6.26 12.55 0.47
C ILE A 86 -5.64 11.66 -0.60
N ILE A 87 -5.58 10.35 -0.32
CA ILE A 87 -5.17 9.32 -1.27
C ILE A 87 -6.42 8.68 -1.89
N GLY A 88 -6.62 8.89 -3.18
CA GLY A 88 -7.71 8.31 -3.96
C GLY A 88 -7.34 6.96 -4.58
N GLY A 89 -8.27 6.01 -4.60
CA GLY A 89 -8.06 4.72 -5.25
C GLY A 89 -9.16 3.67 -5.00
N ASN A 90 -9.00 2.45 -5.52
CA ASN A 90 -7.91 2.05 -6.41
C ASN A 90 -8.20 2.41 -7.88
N VAL A 91 -7.16 2.77 -8.64
CA VAL A 91 -7.24 3.01 -10.09
C VAL A 91 -6.21 2.17 -10.85
N VAL A 92 -6.45 1.91 -12.13
CA VAL A 92 -5.51 1.16 -13.00
C VAL A 92 -5.33 1.77 -14.40
N THR A 93 -6.00 2.88 -14.70
CA THR A 93 -5.94 3.56 -16.00
C THR A 93 -5.74 5.07 -15.87
N ARG A 94 -5.23 5.70 -16.93
CA ARG A 94 -4.98 7.16 -16.99
C ARG A 94 -6.27 7.98 -16.81
N MET A 95 -7.38 7.51 -17.38
CA MET A 95 -8.67 8.21 -17.30
C MET A 95 -9.19 8.26 -15.85
N GLN A 96 -9.09 7.15 -15.15
CA GLN A 96 -9.44 7.06 -13.73
C GLN A 96 -8.54 7.97 -12.88
N CYS A 97 -7.22 7.98 -13.15
CA CYS A 97 -6.30 8.90 -12.49
C CYS A 97 -6.69 10.35 -12.70
N LYS A 98 -6.98 10.76 -13.95
CA LYS A 98 -7.41 12.13 -14.27
C LYS A 98 -8.60 12.54 -13.41
N ARG A 99 -9.64 11.70 -13.35
CA ARG A 99 -10.86 12.02 -12.61
C ARG A 99 -10.64 12.20 -11.12
N LEU A 100 -9.76 11.41 -10.50
CA LEU A 100 -9.43 11.56 -9.08
C LEU A 100 -8.50 12.75 -8.82
N ILE A 101 -7.54 13.02 -9.72
CA ILE A 101 -6.66 14.20 -9.63
C ILE A 101 -7.48 15.49 -9.78
N ASP A 102 -8.35 15.57 -10.79
CA ASP A 102 -9.25 16.71 -11.00
C ASP A 102 -10.18 16.94 -9.80
N ALA A 103 -10.51 15.89 -9.05
CA ALA A 103 -11.32 15.97 -7.84
C ALA A 103 -10.55 16.55 -6.64
N GLY A 104 -9.22 16.57 -6.70
CA GLY A 104 -8.33 17.07 -5.64
C GLY A 104 -7.59 16.00 -4.85
N ALA A 105 -7.41 14.77 -5.38
CA ALA A 105 -6.58 13.77 -4.72
C ALA A 105 -5.10 14.18 -4.68
N ASP A 106 -4.50 14.18 -3.49
CA ASP A 106 -3.08 14.51 -3.27
C ASP A 106 -2.15 13.33 -3.56
N GLY A 107 -2.70 12.11 -3.61
CA GLY A 107 -1.99 10.90 -4.00
C GLY A 107 -2.92 9.85 -4.60
N LEU A 108 -2.37 8.90 -5.34
CA LEU A 108 -3.15 7.84 -5.98
C LEU A 108 -2.70 6.45 -5.52
N LYS A 109 -3.66 5.60 -5.16
CA LYS A 109 -3.45 4.18 -4.90
C LYS A 109 -3.78 3.35 -6.14
N VAL A 110 -2.80 2.62 -6.65
CA VAL A 110 -2.86 1.95 -7.97
C VAL A 110 -2.77 0.44 -7.83
N GLY A 111 -3.76 -0.25 -8.40
CA GLY A 111 -3.78 -1.72 -8.52
C GLY A 111 -5.17 -2.29 -8.32
N MET A 112 -5.57 -3.24 -9.18
CA MET A 112 -6.89 -3.88 -9.13
C MET A 112 -6.77 -5.35 -9.54
N GLY A 113 -7.16 -6.25 -8.62
CA GLY A 113 -7.11 -7.69 -8.85
C GLY A 113 -5.73 -8.34 -8.77
N VAL A 114 -4.70 -7.61 -8.30
CA VAL A 114 -3.30 -8.08 -8.28
C VAL A 114 -2.79 -8.53 -6.90
N GLY A 115 -3.60 -8.32 -5.85
CA GLY A 115 -3.26 -8.74 -4.49
C GLY A 115 -3.23 -10.26 -4.35
N SER A 116 -2.37 -10.81 -3.48
CA SER A 116 -2.20 -12.27 -3.31
C SER A 116 -3.44 -13.05 -2.88
N ILE A 117 -4.50 -12.36 -2.47
CA ILE A 117 -5.77 -12.89 -1.97
C ILE A 117 -6.98 -12.32 -2.71
N CYS A 118 -6.74 -11.57 -3.78
CA CYS A 118 -7.78 -10.88 -4.55
C CYS A 118 -8.16 -11.74 -5.75
N THR A 119 -9.45 -11.99 -5.94
CA THR A 119 -9.98 -12.78 -7.06
C THR A 119 -10.77 -11.91 -8.03
N THR A 120 -10.71 -10.57 -7.93
CA THR A 120 -11.48 -9.66 -8.79
C THR A 120 -11.24 -9.89 -10.29
N GLN A 121 -10.01 -10.19 -10.72
CA GLN A 121 -9.74 -10.48 -12.14
C GLN A 121 -10.39 -11.79 -12.60
N GLU A 122 -10.41 -12.80 -11.75
CA GLU A 122 -11.02 -14.10 -12.05
C GLU A 122 -12.54 -14.02 -12.02
N VAL A 123 -13.10 -13.47 -10.95
CA VAL A 123 -14.54 -13.48 -10.68
C VAL A 123 -15.29 -12.39 -11.45
N CYS A 124 -14.68 -11.22 -11.62
CA CYS A 124 -15.34 -10.08 -12.26
C CYS A 124 -14.78 -9.77 -13.66
N ALA A 125 -13.77 -10.51 -14.14
CA ALA A 125 -13.09 -10.24 -15.42
C ALA A 125 -12.52 -8.81 -15.55
N VAL A 126 -12.25 -8.14 -14.42
CA VAL A 126 -11.80 -6.74 -14.39
C VAL A 126 -10.51 -6.62 -13.58
N GLY A 127 -9.53 -5.94 -14.17
CA GLY A 127 -8.27 -5.59 -13.52
C GLY A 127 -7.22 -5.20 -14.55
N ARG A 128 -5.96 -5.14 -14.12
CA ARG A 128 -4.84 -4.85 -15.02
C ARG A 128 -3.54 -5.40 -14.44
N ALA A 129 -2.62 -5.82 -15.31
CA ALA A 129 -1.27 -6.20 -14.90
C ALA A 129 -0.58 -5.04 -14.15
N GLN A 130 -0.05 -5.32 -12.95
CA GLN A 130 0.33 -4.28 -12.00
C GLN A 130 1.44 -3.35 -12.51
N ALA A 131 2.51 -3.90 -13.09
CA ALA A 131 3.62 -3.08 -13.59
C ALA A 131 3.14 -2.12 -14.70
N SER A 132 2.30 -2.59 -15.62
CA SER A 132 1.70 -1.75 -16.66
C SER A 132 0.73 -0.73 -16.09
N ALA A 133 -0.07 -1.09 -15.08
CA ALA A 133 -0.94 -0.15 -14.40
C ALA A 133 -0.13 0.99 -13.79
N VAL A 134 0.82 0.67 -12.92
CA VAL A 134 1.72 1.63 -12.25
C VAL A 134 2.45 2.51 -13.27
N PHE A 135 3.07 1.93 -14.30
CA PHE A 135 3.81 2.70 -15.31
C PHE A 135 2.92 3.73 -16.01
N ASN A 136 1.74 3.31 -16.47
CA ASN A 136 0.85 4.20 -17.20
C ASN A 136 0.22 5.27 -16.30
N THR A 137 -0.12 4.93 -15.05
CA THR A 137 -0.74 5.87 -14.11
C THR A 137 0.29 6.84 -13.55
N ALA A 138 1.49 6.38 -13.20
CA ALA A 138 2.57 7.22 -12.66
C ALA A 138 3.06 8.25 -13.69
N ARG A 139 3.26 7.83 -14.95
CA ARG A 139 3.64 8.73 -16.05
C ARG A 139 2.61 9.85 -16.27
N TYR A 140 1.33 9.56 -16.05
CA TYR A 140 0.28 10.56 -16.16
C TYR A 140 0.23 11.47 -14.92
N ALA A 141 0.14 10.87 -13.73
CA ALA A 141 -0.01 11.59 -12.46
C ALA A 141 1.16 12.55 -12.18
N ARG A 142 2.37 12.20 -12.64
CA ARG A 142 3.56 13.04 -12.50
C ARG A 142 3.46 14.40 -13.19
N GLN A 143 2.71 14.51 -14.30
CA GLN A 143 2.49 15.80 -14.97
C GLN A 143 1.76 16.81 -14.07
N PHE A 144 1.14 16.33 -13.00
CA PHE A 144 0.41 17.12 -12.01
C PHE A 144 1.11 17.11 -10.64
N GLY A 145 2.32 16.54 -10.54
CA GLY A 145 3.03 16.40 -9.26
C GLY A 145 2.38 15.41 -8.26
N VAL A 146 1.45 14.56 -8.71
CA VAL A 146 0.72 13.64 -7.82
C VAL A 146 1.44 12.29 -7.70
N PRO A 147 1.89 11.88 -6.49
CA PRO A 147 2.56 10.60 -6.26
C PRO A 147 1.62 9.40 -6.43
N VAL A 148 2.21 8.27 -6.83
CA VAL A 148 1.51 6.98 -7.02
C VAL A 148 2.03 5.92 -6.04
N ILE A 149 1.11 5.23 -5.37
CA ILE A 149 1.38 4.08 -4.52
C ILE A 149 1.01 2.80 -5.28
N ALA A 150 1.97 1.91 -5.49
CA ALA A 150 1.71 0.59 -6.06
C ALA A 150 1.15 -0.36 -4.97
N ASP A 151 -0.12 -0.73 -5.08
CA ASP A 151 -0.86 -1.55 -4.11
C ASP A 151 -1.14 -2.96 -4.67
N GLY A 152 -0.53 -3.97 -4.05
CA GLY A 152 -0.71 -5.39 -4.39
C GLY A 152 0.36 -5.97 -5.32
N GLY A 153 0.49 -7.30 -5.32
CA GLY A 153 1.46 -8.05 -6.13
C GLY A 153 2.91 -8.04 -5.62
N ILE A 154 3.19 -7.35 -4.51
CA ILE A 154 4.53 -7.22 -3.94
C ILE A 154 4.82 -8.37 -2.97
N ALA A 155 5.78 -9.23 -3.33
CA ALA A 155 6.14 -10.42 -2.55
C ALA A 155 7.63 -10.44 -2.12
N SER A 156 8.45 -9.53 -2.64
CA SER A 156 9.89 -9.48 -2.38
C SER A 156 10.44 -8.06 -2.53
N SER A 157 11.64 -7.81 -2.02
CA SER A 157 12.39 -6.56 -2.26
C SER A 157 12.56 -6.29 -3.76
N GLY A 158 12.79 -7.32 -4.58
CA GLY A 158 12.87 -7.18 -6.03
C GLY A 158 11.57 -6.67 -6.69
N HIS A 159 10.40 -7.05 -6.16
CA HIS A 159 9.12 -6.48 -6.63
C HIS A 159 8.98 -5.01 -6.23
N ILE A 160 9.47 -4.64 -5.04
CA ILE A 160 9.50 -3.23 -4.59
C ILE A 160 10.37 -2.41 -5.53
N VAL A 161 11.60 -2.84 -5.80
CA VAL A 161 12.51 -2.17 -6.73
C VAL A 161 11.86 -2.00 -8.10
N LYS A 162 11.30 -3.07 -8.68
CA LYS A 162 10.59 -2.99 -9.97
C LYS A 162 9.45 -1.97 -9.96
N ALA A 163 8.60 -1.98 -8.93
CA ALA A 163 7.47 -1.07 -8.82
C ALA A 163 7.91 0.40 -8.74
N LEU A 164 8.96 0.69 -7.96
CA LEU A 164 9.57 2.01 -7.85
C LEU A 164 10.23 2.43 -9.18
N SER A 165 10.94 1.51 -9.83
CA SER A 165 11.61 1.73 -11.12
C SER A 165 10.66 2.02 -12.27
N VAL A 166 9.41 1.52 -12.23
CA VAL A 166 8.38 1.85 -13.23
C VAL A 166 7.55 3.09 -12.86
N GLY A 167 7.96 3.86 -11.85
CA GLY A 167 7.45 5.20 -11.57
C GLY A 167 6.62 5.36 -10.30
N ALA A 168 6.39 4.30 -9.52
CA ALA A 168 5.73 4.46 -8.22
C ALA A 168 6.60 5.30 -7.27
N SER A 169 5.94 6.12 -6.44
CA SER A 169 6.56 6.89 -5.36
C SER A 169 6.69 6.07 -4.07
N ALA A 170 5.77 5.12 -3.87
CA ALA A 170 5.79 4.18 -2.74
C ALA A 170 5.10 2.86 -3.12
N VAL A 171 5.24 1.86 -2.25
CA VAL A 171 4.56 0.56 -2.38
C VAL A 171 3.71 0.29 -1.15
N MET A 172 2.55 -0.34 -1.34
CA MET A 172 1.69 -0.82 -0.26
C MET A 172 1.72 -2.34 -0.24
N CYS A 173 2.13 -2.91 0.90
CA CYS A 173 2.38 -4.34 1.04
C CYS A 173 1.42 -4.96 2.06
N GLY A 174 0.65 -5.97 1.62
CA GLY A 174 -0.22 -6.75 2.48
C GLY A 174 0.46 -8.01 2.99
N SER A 175 0.52 -9.05 2.14
CA SER A 175 1.08 -10.38 2.49
C SER A 175 2.54 -10.34 2.94
N LEU A 176 3.30 -9.32 2.54
CA LEU A 176 4.66 -9.12 3.01
C LEU A 176 4.69 -8.94 4.54
N PHE A 177 3.74 -8.19 5.12
CA PHE A 177 3.70 -7.86 6.54
C PHE A 177 2.70 -8.69 7.35
N ALA A 178 1.74 -9.38 6.72
CA ALA A 178 0.68 -10.09 7.44
C ALA A 178 1.16 -11.18 8.43
N GLY A 179 2.36 -11.72 8.23
CA GLY A 179 2.95 -12.75 9.10
C GLY A 179 3.86 -12.20 10.22
N THR A 180 3.98 -10.88 10.37
CA THR A 180 4.90 -10.30 11.36
C THR A 180 4.27 -10.19 12.74
N GLU A 181 5.09 -10.02 13.78
CA GLU A 181 4.63 -9.92 15.17
C GLU A 181 3.63 -8.78 15.37
N GLU A 182 3.90 -7.62 14.77
CA GLU A 182 3.10 -6.40 14.88
C GLU A 182 1.79 -6.44 14.08
N ALA A 183 1.65 -7.38 13.13
CA ALA A 183 0.41 -7.55 12.38
C ALA A 183 -0.71 -8.05 13.31
N PRO A 184 -1.95 -7.56 13.16
CA PRO A 184 -3.05 -7.96 14.03
C PRO A 184 -3.40 -9.44 13.88
N GLY A 185 -3.97 -10.02 14.94
CA GLY A 185 -4.34 -11.43 15.00
C GLY A 185 -3.32 -12.29 15.78
N GLN A 186 -3.71 -13.51 16.09
CA GLN A 186 -2.90 -14.46 16.85
C GLN A 186 -2.23 -15.48 15.94
N TYR A 187 -1.05 -15.94 16.34
CA TYR A 187 -0.39 -17.07 15.71
C TYR A 187 -1.14 -18.36 16.01
N PHE A 188 -1.13 -19.29 15.06
CA PHE A 188 -1.55 -20.67 15.25
C PHE A 188 -0.56 -21.61 14.57
N PHE A 189 -0.63 -22.90 14.89
CA PHE A 189 0.21 -23.91 14.26
C PHE A 189 -0.63 -24.80 13.36
N GLN A 190 -0.09 -25.13 12.20
CA GLN A 190 -0.64 -26.10 11.28
C GLN A 190 0.52 -26.87 10.65
N ASP A 191 0.46 -28.20 10.70
CA ASP A 191 1.49 -29.10 10.15
C ASP A 191 2.92 -28.76 10.63
N GLY A 192 3.05 -28.38 11.91
CA GLY A 192 4.32 -27.98 12.52
C GLY A 192 4.82 -26.58 12.14
N VAL A 193 4.10 -25.84 11.29
CA VAL A 193 4.44 -24.49 10.85
C VAL A 193 3.65 -23.45 11.63
N ARG A 194 4.33 -22.39 12.09
CA ARG A 194 3.71 -21.25 12.76
C ARG A 194 3.17 -20.25 11.74
N LEU A 195 1.88 -19.94 11.80
CA LEU A 195 1.14 -19.17 10.80
C LEU A 195 0.31 -18.04 11.43
N LYS A 196 -0.04 -17.04 10.62
CA LYS A 196 -1.09 -16.04 10.90
C LYS A 196 -2.17 -16.05 9.82
N LYS A 197 -3.42 -15.81 10.22
CA LYS A 197 -4.53 -15.68 9.27
C LYS A 197 -4.38 -14.39 8.45
N TYR A 198 -4.59 -14.49 7.15
CA TYR A 198 -4.56 -13.36 6.23
C TYR A 198 -5.72 -13.47 5.24
N ARG A 199 -6.54 -12.43 5.15
CA ARG A 199 -7.78 -12.45 4.36
C ARG A 199 -7.96 -11.20 3.53
N GLY A 200 -8.53 -11.37 2.34
CA GLY A 200 -8.89 -10.27 1.46
C GLY A 200 -10.09 -9.52 1.99
N MET A 201 -10.12 -8.20 1.79
CA MET A 201 -11.31 -7.40 2.12
C MET A 201 -12.54 -7.86 1.32
N GLY A 202 -12.36 -8.52 0.18
CA GLY A 202 -13.43 -9.10 -0.65
C GLY A 202 -13.82 -10.53 -0.26
N SER A 203 -13.19 -11.12 0.77
CA SER A 203 -13.60 -12.43 1.30
C SER A 203 -14.92 -12.34 2.05
N ILE A 204 -15.68 -13.44 2.08
CA ILE A 204 -16.96 -13.52 2.81
C ILE A 204 -16.77 -13.16 4.30
N GLU A 205 -15.65 -13.63 4.88
CA GLU A 205 -15.30 -13.39 6.28
C GLU A 205 -15.10 -11.90 6.56
N ALA A 206 -14.33 -11.20 5.72
CA ALA A 206 -14.12 -9.76 5.87
C ALA A 206 -15.40 -8.96 5.57
N MET A 207 -16.16 -9.35 4.55
CA MET A 207 -17.39 -8.66 4.15
C MET A 207 -18.47 -8.72 5.23
N THR A 208 -18.55 -9.82 5.97
CA THR A 208 -19.43 -9.96 7.14
C THR A 208 -19.01 -9.05 8.29
N GLN A 209 -17.73 -8.65 8.36
CA GLN A 209 -17.18 -7.72 9.35
C GLN A 209 -17.10 -6.27 8.87
N GLY A 210 -17.79 -5.92 7.77
CA GLY A 210 -18.01 -4.53 7.36
C GLY A 210 -17.29 -4.08 6.09
N SER A 211 -16.45 -4.91 5.48
CA SER A 211 -15.79 -4.54 4.20
C SER A 211 -16.71 -4.67 2.98
N SER A 212 -17.95 -5.15 3.13
CA SER A 212 -18.94 -5.30 2.05
C SER A 212 -19.21 -4.00 1.29
N LYS A 213 -19.11 -2.85 1.97
CA LYS A 213 -19.28 -1.52 1.39
C LYS A 213 -18.29 -1.25 0.25
N ARG A 214 -17.06 -1.78 0.34
CA ARG A 214 -15.98 -1.64 -0.66
C ARG A 214 -16.31 -2.33 -1.99
N TYR A 215 -17.19 -3.34 -1.97
CA TYR A 215 -17.52 -4.18 -3.14
C TYR A 215 -18.96 -3.99 -3.63
N PHE A 216 -19.63 -2.90 -3.21
CA PHE A 216 -21.05 -2.62 -3.52
C PHE A 216 -22.02 -3.75 -3.10
N ALA A 217 -21.60 -4.63 -2.18
CA ALA A 217 -22.34 -5.84 -1.80
C ALA A 217 -23.11 -5.69 -0.46
N HIS A 218 -23.27 -4.47 0.05
CA HIS A 218 -23.91 -4.24 1.36
C HIS A 218 -25.42 -4.57 1.36
N ALA A 219 -26.12 -4.31 0.25
CA ALA A 219 -27.57 -4.51 0.11
C ALA A 219 -27.95 -5.72 -0.76
N ALA A 220 -26.97 -6.49 -1.25
CA ALA A 220 -27.23 -7.64 -2.11
C ALA A 220 -27.61 -8.88 -1.30
N SER A 221 -28.65 -9.59 -1.74
CA SER A 221 -29.05 -10.90 -1.16
C SER A 221 -27.98 -11.98 -1.39
N VAL A 222 -27.28 -11.91 -2.52
CA VAL A 222 -26.15 -12.78 -2.87
C VAL A 222 -24.86 -11.97 -2.85
N LYS A 223 -23.93 -12.33 -1.96
CA LYS A 223 -22.62 -11.68 -1.88
C LYS A 223 -21.60 -12.45 -2.74
N VAL A 224 -21.19 -11.84 -3.86
CA VAL A 224 -20.12 -12.37 -4.71
C VAL A 224 -18.76 -12.01 -4.09
N ALA A 225 -18.02 -13.02 -3.63
CA ALA A 225 -16.71 -12.82 -3.03
C ALA A 225 -15.65 -12.46 -4.09
N GLN A 226 -14.89 -11.41 -3.82
CA GLN A 226 -13.76 -10.96 -4.67
C GLN A 226 -12.41 -11.14 -3.98
N GLY A 227 -12.36 -12.02 -2.99
CA GLY A 227 -11.11 -12.42 -2.36
C GLY A 227 -11.28 -13.66 -1.50
N VAL A 228 -10.15 -14.18 -1.02
CA VAL A 228 -10.06 -15.40 -0.23
C VAL A 228 -9.52 -15.13 1.18
N SER A 229 -9.78 -16.07 2.09
CA SER A 229 -9.10 -16.17 3.39
C SER A 229 -8.06 -17.27 3.31
N GLY A 230 -6.88 -17.03 3.90
CA GLY A 230 -5.81 -18.00 3.97
C GLY A 230 -4.89 -17.75 5.16
N ALA A 231 -3.69 -18.31 5.11
CA ALA A 231 -2.68 -18.13 6.13
C ALA A 231 -1.32 -17.79 5.52
N VAL A 232 -0.50 -17.07 6.27
CA VAL A 232 0.88 -16.72 5.92
C VAL A 232 1.82 -17.20 7.00
N VAL A 233 3.02 -17.59 6.59
CA VAL A 233 4.10 -18.00 7.51
C VAL A 233 4.56 -16.86 8.41
N ASP A 234 4.96 -17.20 9.63
CA ASP A 234 5.61 -16.27 10.55
C ASP A 234 6.86 -15.65 9.90
N LYS A 235 7.01 -14.34 10.11
CA LYS A 235 8.17 -13.55 9.63
C LYS A 235 8.88 -12.84 10.79
N GLY A 236 8.48 -13.05 12.04
CA GLY A 236 9.02 -12.32 13.19
C GLY A 236 8.75 -10.81 13.14
N SER A 237 9.49 -10.03 13.91
CA SER A 237 9.26 -8.58 14.05
C SER A 237 9.66 -7.74 12.83
N LEU A 238 8.83 -6.74 12.53
CA LEU A 238 9.12 -5.67 11.57
C LEU A 238 10.42 -4.92 11.88
N LYS A 239 10.87 -4.88 13.14
CA LYS A 239 12.13 -4.24 13.53
C LYS A 239 13.34 -4.87 12.86
N LYS A 240 13.28 -6.14 12.48
CA LYS A 240 14.31 -6.82 11.69
C LYS A 240 13.97 -6.83 10.21
N TYR A 241 12.70 -7.05 9.88
CA TYR A 241 12.28 -7.24 8.50
C TYR A 241 12.32 -5.96 7.64
N ILE A 242 11.96 -4.81 8.21
CA ILE A 242 12.04 -3.53 7.48
C ILE A 242 13.48 -3.16 7.11
N PRO A 243 14.48 -3.22 8.03
CA PRO A 243 15.88 -3.02 7.67
C PRO A 243 16.36 -3.98 6.57
N TYR A 244 15.96 -5.25 6.62
CA TYR A 244 16.27 -6.22 5.55
C TYR A 244 15.73 -5.75 4.19
N LEU A 245 14.45 -5.36 4.12
CA LEU A 245 13.84 -4.87 2.89
C LEU A 245 14.52 -3.58 2.40
N GLN A 246 14.83 -2.65 3.30
CA GLN A 246 15.54 -1.41 2.98
C GLN A 246 16.92 -1.70 2.39
N GLN A 247 17.67 -2.64 2.97
CA GLN A 247 18.98 -3.01 2.44
C GLN A 247 18.86 -3.68 1.07
N GLY A 248 17.88 -4.57 0.89
CA GLY A 248 17.61 -5.19 -0.41
C GLY A 248 17.23 -4.17 -1.50
N ILE A 249 16.48 -3.13 -1.13
CA ILE A 249 16.16 -2.03 -2.06
C ILE A 249 17.42 -1.22 -2.37
N LYS A 250 18.24 -0.88 -1.38
CA LYS A 250 19.50 -0.14 -1.59
C LYS A 250 20.45 -0.88 -2.53
N HIS A 251 20.65 -2.18 -2.34
CA HIS A 251 21.44 -3.01 -3.27
C HIS A 251 20.83 -2.99 -4.67
N GLY A 252 19.51 -3.15 -4.80
CA GLY A 252 18.85 -3.06 -6.10
C GLY A 252 19.05 -1.70 -6.78
N LEU A 253 19.00 -0.59 -6.04
CA LEU A 253 19.28 0.74 -6.59
C LEU A 253 20.75 0.92 -6.98
N GLN A 254 21.68 0.38 -6.19
CA GLN A 254 23.12 0.37 -6.50
C GLN A 254 23.40 -0.37 -7.80
N ASP A 255 22.81 -1.55 -8.00
CA ASP A 255 22.99 -2.36 -9.21
C ASP A 255 22.37 -1.68 -10.45
N LEU A 256 21.31 -0.88 -10.26
CA LEU A 256 20.75 0.00 -11.30
C LEU A 256 21.60 1.26 -11.55
N GLY A 257 22.63 1.51 -10.74
CA GLY A 257 23.47 2.70 -10.81
C GLY A 257 22.79 3.99 -10.34
N GLN A 258 21.79 3.91 -9.45
CA GLN A 258 20.99 5.05 -8.99
C GLN A 258 21.19 5.30 -7.49
N ARG A 259 21.33 6.56 -7.06
CA ARG A 259 21.61 6.90 -5.64
C ARG A 259 20.35 7.08 -4.82
N GLY A 260 19.20 7.29 -5.47
CA GLY A 260 17.92 7.42 -4.81
C GLY A 260 16.76 7.32 -5.79
N LEU A 261 15.54 7.35 -5.24
CA LEU A 261 14.32 7.22 -6.04
C LEU A 261 14.14 8.35 -7.06
N SER A 262 14.56 9.58 -6.71
CA SER A 262 14.54 10.71 -7.65
C SER A 262 15.40 10.43 -8.88
N ASP A 263 16.60 9.86 -8.70
CA ASP A 263 17.50 9.53 -9.82
C ASP A 263 16.90 8.43 -10.71
N VAL A 264 16.33 7.38 -10.09
CA VAL A 264 15.60 6.31 -10.81
C VAL A 264 14.51 6.90 -11.69
N HIS A 265 13.76 7.86 -11.14
CA HIS A 265 12.65 8.51 -11.81
C HIS A 265 13.12 9.42 -12.96
N THR A 266 14.21 10.16 -12.79
CA THR A 266 14.84 10.93 -13.87
C THR A 266 15.40 10.01 -14.96
N ALA A 267 16.07 8.91 -14.58
CA ALA A 267 16.63 7.94 -15.50
C ALA A 267 15.54 7.19 -16.30
N LEU A 268 14.37 6.96 -15.70
CA LEU A 268 13.21 6.42 -16.41
C LEU A 268 12.71 7.38 -17.50
N GLU A 269 12.65 8.68 -17.20
CA GLU A 269 12.11 9.70 -18.10
C GLU A 269 13.03 9.99 -19.29
N ASN A 270 14.33 10.11 -19.05
CA ASN A 270 15.31 10.39 -20.10
C ASN A 270 15.71 9.13 -20.90
N GLY A 271 15.19 7.96 -20.54
CA GLY A 271 15.41 6.69 -21.26
C GLY A 271 16.73 5.99 -20.94
N ASN A 272 17.49 6.47 -19.95
CA ASN A 272 18.74 5.86 -19.49
C ASN A 272 18.48 4.60 -18.66
N LEU A 273 17.34 4.50 -17.98
CA LEU A 273 16.92 3.28 -17.31
C LEU A 273 16.35 2.30 -18.33
N ARG A 274 16.99 1.13 -18.47
CA ARG A 274 16.62 0.10 -19.45
C ARG A 274 15.94 -1.08 -18.76
N PHE A 275 15.00 -1.70 -19.46
CA PHE A 275 14.29 -2.88 -19.02
C PHE A 275 14.33 -3.94 -20.10
N GLU A 276 14.32 -5.20 -19.69
CA GLU A 276 14.28 -6.35 -20.57
C GLU A 276 13.11 -7.27 -20.21
N ILE A 277 12.40 -7.78 -21.21
CA ILE A 277 11.28 -8.69 -20.99
C ILE A 277 11.82 -10.10 -20.78
N ARG A 278 11.38 -10.76 -19.72
CA ARG A 278 11.77 -12.14 -19.42
C ARG A 278 10.68 -13.12 -19.81
N THR A 279 10.99 -14.01 -20.73
CA THR A 279 10.16 -15.18 -21.07
C THR A 279 9.94 -16.07 -19.84
N PRO A 280 8.94 -16.97 -19.83
CA PRO A 280 8.74 -17.90 -18.72
C PRO A 280 9.99 -18.75 -18.40
N ALA A 281 10.78 -19.13 -19.41
CA ALA A 281 12.03 -19.85 -19.23
C ALA A 281 13.08 -18.97 -18.51
N ALA A 282 13.29 -17.75 -18.98
CA ALA A 282 14.20 -16.80 -18.34
C ALA A 282 13.78 -16.47 -16.90
N GLN A 283 12.47 -16.47 -16.59
CA GLN A 283 11.98 -16.31 -15.22
C GLN A 283 12.36 -17.48 -14.31
N ARG A 284 12.23 -18.72 -14.79
CA ARG A 284 12.68 -19.91 -14.07
C ARG A 284 14.20 -19.89 -13.85
N GLU A 285 14.96 -19.50 -14.88
CA GLU A 285 16.42 -19.37 -14.82
C GLU A 285 16.89 -18.37 -13.77
N GLY A 286 16.27 -17.18 -13.68
CA GLY A 286 16.68 -16.21 -12.65
C GLY A 286 16.12 -16.48 -11.25
N ASN A 287 15.46 -17.61 -11.01
CA ASN A 287 15.11 -18.11 -9.67
C ASN A 287 16.09 -19.23 -9.28
N VAL A 288 15.98 -19.78 -8.07
CA VAL A 288 16.75 -20.97 -7.68
C VAL A 288 16.25 -22.16 -8.51
N HIS A 289 17.14 -22.83 -9.25
CA HIS A 289 16.82 -24.01 -10.06
C HIS A 289 18.01 -25.00 -10.10
N SER A 290 17.76 -26.22 -10.60
CA SER A 290 18.77 -27.28 -10.79
C SER A 290 19.48 -27.76 -9.50
N LEU A 291 18.78 -27.76 -8.37
CA LEU A 291 19.25 -28.30 -7.09
C LEU A 291 18.31 -29.41 -6.61
N TYR A 292 18.84 -30.46 -5.97
CA TYR A 292 18.02 -31.51 -5.35
C TYR A 292 17.23 -30.99 -4.14
N THR A 293 17.88 -30.18 -3.29
CA THR A 293 17.28 -29.52 -2.12
C THR A 293 17.93 -28.16 -1.88
N TYR A 294 17.18 -27.17 -1.41
CA TYR A 294 17.71 -25.88 -0.98
C TYR A 294 16.87 -25.29 0.16
N GLU A 295 17.49 -24.43 0.99
CA GLU A 295 16.81 -23.68 2.03
C GLU A 295 16.91 -22.17 1.73
N LYS A 296 15.78 -21.47 1.71
CA LYS A 296 15.75 -20.03 1.48
C LYS A 296 15.51 -19.28 2.79
N ARG A 297 16.59 -18.81 3.41
CA ARG A 297 16.54 -17.89 4.56
C ARG A 297 16.71 -16.46 4.07
N LEU A 298 15.77 -15.58 4.44
CA LEU A 298 15.81 -14.18 4.00
C LEU A 298 16.72 -13.34 4.90
N TYR A 299 16.76 -13.65 6.20
CA TYR A 299 17.60 -13.04 7.23
C TYR A 299 17.60 -13.93 8.48
#